data_AF-A0A1Y2T5Z0-F1
#
_entry.id   AF-A0A1Y2T5Z0-F1
#
_cell.length_a   1.000
_cell.length_b   1.000
_cell.length_c   1.000
_cell.angle_alpha   90.00
_cell.angle_beta   90.00
_cell.angle_gamma   90.00
#
_symmetry.space_group_name_H-M   'P 1'
#
loop_
_entity.id
_entity.type
_entity.pdbx_description
1 polymer ?
#
loop_
_entity_poly.entity_id
_entity_poly.type
_entity_poly.pdbx_seq_one_letter_code
_entity_poly.pdbx_strand_id
1 'polypeptide(L)'
;MEGQELFAGGGEPVVYLPTEAGTATAPDGRKLVFFSVPALDLMIKQVLAEQPRQYTYRWGYHPGERLHVLLFGWPTGHGAGLAIPEGVGDAILNFMQGTTDVYITAAPVGDKLRGPVTPEVIDELRFGMTVYLPEVKFKPEGWT
;
A
#
# COMPACT_ATOMS: atom_id res chain seq x y z
N MET A 1 12.62 -19.40 -4.21
CA MET A 1 13.51 -18.43 -3.54
C MET A 1 13.79 -17.32 -4.54
N GLU A 2 12.92 -16.32 -4.69
CA GLU A 2 13.08 -15.23 -5.66
C GLU A 2 12.39 -13.95 -5.14
N GLY A 3 12.86 -13.45 -3.99
CA GLY A 3 12.35 -12.21 -3.40
C GLY A 3 13.39 -11.42 -2.60
N GLN A 4 14.64 -11.90 -2.56
CA GLN A 4 15.74 -11.25 -1.83
C GLN A 4 16.50 -10.24 -2.70
N GLU A 5 16.48 -10.35 -4.03
CA GLU A 5 17.42 -9.61 -4.87
C GLU A 5 17.04 -8.15 -5.13
N LEU A 6 15.76 -7.76 -5.04
CA LEU A 6 15.35 -6.37 -5.29
C LEU A 6 15.85 -5.37 -4.22
N PHE A 7 16.21 -5.86 -3.03
CA PHE A 7 16.75 -5.03 -1.95
C PHE A 7 18.24 -5.32 -1.69
N ALA A 8 18.90 -6.15 -2.51
CA ALA A 8 20.30 -6.55 -2.34
C ALA A 8 21.30 -5.50 -2.84
N GLY A 9 20.84 -4.46 -3.56
CA GLY A 9 21.66 -3.40 -4.14
C GLY A 9 22.19 -2.32 -3.18
N GLY A 10 22.08 -2.50 -1.86
CA GLY A 10 22.71 -1.61 -0.87
C GLY A 10 22.00 -0.27 -0.61
N GLY A 11 20.85 0.00 -1.23
CA GLY A 11 19.97 1.11 -0.83
C GLY A 11 18.96 0.64 0.20
N GLU A 12 18.97 1.22 1.40
CA GLU A 12 17.88 1.01 2.36
C GLU A 12 16.58 1.58 1.74
N PRO A 13 15.51 0.78 1.62
CA PRO A 13 14.26 1.29 1.07
C PRO A 13 13.70 2.39 1.98
N VAL A 14 13.48 3.58 1.40
CA VAL A 14 12.91 4.71 2.15
C VAL A 14 11.49 4.36 2.58
N VAL A 15 11.22 4.51 3.88
CA VAL A 15 9.91 4.23 4.47
C VAL A 15 9.14 5.54 4.63
N TYR A 16 7.91 5.57 4.11
CA TYR A 16 7.03 6.73 4.17
C TYR A 16 5.82 6.44 5.06
N LEU A 17 5.43 7.44 5.85
CA LEU A 17 4.15 7.44 6.55
C LEU A 17 3.07 8.04 5.63
N PRO A 18 1.94 7.35 5.37
CA PRO A 18 0.84 7.93 4.63
C PRO A 18 0.24 9.13 5.37
N THR A 19 -0.14 10.16 4.62
CA THR A 19 -0.86 11.32 5.15
C THR A 19 -2.32 11.00 5.44
N GLU A 20 -2.89 10.08 4.66
CA GLU A 20 -4.26 9.60 4.80
C GLU A 20 -4.36 8.12 4.42
N ALA A 21 -5.29 7.41 5.02
CA ALA A 21 -5.67 6.07 4.62
C ALA A 21 -7.19 5.92 4.64
N GLY A 22 -7.73 5.11 3.73
CA GLY A 22 -9.14 4.78 3.70
C GLY A 22 -9.37 3.38 3.17
N THR A 23 -10.52 2.80 3.52
CA THR A 23 -10.88 1.44 3.15
C THR A 23 -12.21 1.41 2.43
N ALA A 24 -12.39 0.46 1.53
CA ALA A 24 -13.64 0.19 0.87
C ALA A 24 -13.76 -1.31 0.55
N THR A 25 -14.98 -1.79 0.37
CA THR A 25 -15.24 -3.14 -0.13
C THR A 25 -15.80 -3.01 -1.54
N ALA A 26 -15.15 -3.65 -2.51
CA ALA A 26 -15.62 -3.69 -3.89
C ALA A 26 -16.95 -4.47 -3.98
N PRO A 27 -17.76 -4.28 -5.05
CA PRO A 27 -19.00 -5.02 -5.25
C PRO A 27 -18.83 -6.55 -5.28
N ASP A 28 -17.64 -7.04 -5.66
CA ASP A 28 -17.26 -8.46 -5.66
C ASP A 28 -16.78 -8.98 -4.29
N GLY A 29 -16.81 -8.14 -3.25
CA GLY A 29 -16.39 -8.48 -1.89
C GLY A 29 -14.90 -8.30 -1.63
N ARG A 30 -14.09 -7.90 -2.61
CA ARG A 30 -12.66 -7.62 -2.38
C ARG A 30 -12.47 -6.42 -1.47
N LYS A 31 -11.50 -6.55 -0.56
CA LYS A 31 -11.09 -5.49 0.35
C LYS A 31 -10.12 -4.57 -0.38
N LEU A 32 -10.39 -3.27 -0.36
CA LEU A 32 -9.59 -2.23 -0.96
C LEU A 32 -9.07 -1.31 0.13
N VAL A 33 -7.77 -1.02 0.12
CA VAL A 33 -7.17 0.00 0.99
C VAL A 33 -6.41 1.01 0.15
N PHE A 34 -6.68 2.27 0.42
CA PHE A 34 -6.08 3.41 -0.26
C PHE A 34 -5.17 4.15 0.71
N PHE A 35 -3.95 4.42 0.30
CA PHE A 35 -2.98 5.22 1.03
C PHE A 35 -2.59 6.45 0.22
N SER A 36 -2.74 7.62 0.82
CA SER A 36 -2.23 8.87 0.28
C SER A 36 -0.81 9.09 0.77
N VAL A 37 0.16 9.14 -0.16
CA VAL A 37 1.58 9.35 0.12
C VAL A 37 2.14 10.37 -0.90
N PRO A 38 1.92 11.69 -0.69
CA PRO A 38 2.33 12.72 -1.65
C PRO A 38 3.83 12.69 -2.01
N ALA A 39 4.68 12.26 -1.06
CA ALA A 39 6.12 12.11 -1.27
C ALA A 39 6.48 11.07 -2.36
N LEU A 40 5.56 10.17 -2.72
CA LEU A 40 5.75 9.16 -3.75
C LEU A 40 5.27 9.59 -5.15
N ASP A 41 4.81 10.85 -5.35
CA ASP A 41 4.26 11.33 -6.62
C ASP A 41 5.13 11.02 -7.84
N LEU A 42 6.44 11.28 -7.75
CA LEU A 42 7.37 11.01 -8.85
C LEU A 42 7.51 9.51 -9.13
N MET A 43 7.64 8.69 -8.08
CA MET A 43 7.75 7.23 -8.22
C MET A 43 6.47 6.65 -8.84
N ILE A 44 5.29 7.11 -8.40
CA ILE A 44 3.99 6.70 -8.96
C ILE A 44 3.95 7.03 -10.46
N LYS A 45 4.35 8.23 -10.86
CA LYS A 45 4.43 8.62 -12.29
C LYS A 45 5.33 7.71 -13.10
N GLN A 46 6.50 7.37 -12.56
CA GLN A 46 7.47 6.51 -13.25
C GLN A 46 6.95 5.07 -13.39
N VAL A 47 6.41 4.48 -12.33
CA VAL A 47 5.81 3.14 -12.35
C VAL A 47 4.64 3.07 -13.33
N LEU A 48 3.76 4.08 -13.33
CA LEU A 48 2.62 4.13 -14.26
C LEU A 48 3.05 4.31 -15.72
N ALA A 49 4.13 5.06 -15.97
CA ALA A 49 4.69 5.20 -17.31
C ALA A 49 5.33 3.89 -17.82
N GLU A 50 5.99 3.13 -16.94
CA GLU A 50 6.67 1.89 -17.29
C GLU A 50 5.73 0.68 -17.40
N GLN A 51 4.58 0.71 -16.73
CA GLN A 51 3.58 -0.37 -16.70
C GLN A 51 4.17 -1.76 -16.43
N PRO A 52 4.92 -1.94 -15.33
CA PRO A 52 5.52 -3.22 -14.99
C PRO A 52 4.44 -4.28 -14.73
N ARG A 53 4.65 -5.49 -15.26
CA ARG A 53 3.69 -6.62 -15.13
C ARG A 53 3.80 -7.37 -13.81
N GLN A 54 4.86 -7.12 -13.04
CA GLN A 54 5.20 -7.85 -11.83
C GLN A 54 5.69 -6.88 -10.78
N TYR A 55 5.38 -7.18 -9.52
CA TYR A 55 5.88 -6.46 -8.36
C TYR A 55 6.21 -7.46 -7.26
N THR A 56 6.98 -7.03 -6.27
CA THR A 56 7.24 -7.80 -5.05
C THR A 56 6.85 -6.98 -3.84
N TYR A 57 6.50 -7.67 -2.76
CA TYR A 57 6.30 -7.03 -1.47
C TYR A 57 6.70 -7.96 -0.31
N ARG A 58 6.99 -7.35 0.84
CA ARG A 58 7.25 -8.03 2.11
C ARG A 58 6.76 -7.16 3.27
N TRP A 59 6.32 -7.82 4.34
CA TRP A 59 6.00 -7.15 5.59
C TRP A 59 7.20 -7.16 6.53
N GLY A 60 7.44 -6.05 7.20
CA GLY A 60 8.33 -5.92 8.34
C GLY A 60 7.58 -5.38 9.55
N TYR A 61 8.12 -5.62 10.74
CA TYR A 61 7.61 -5.05 11.99
C TYR A 61 8.74 -4.47 12.80
N HIS A 62 8.59 -3.24 13.28
CA HIS A 62 9.52 -2.61 14.19
C HIS A 62 8.91 -2.58 15.61
N PRO A 63 9.35 -3.44 16.55
CA PRO A 63 8.70 -3.57 17.86
C PRO A 63 8.85 -2.34 18.75
N GLY A 64 9.97 -1.61 18.67
CA GLY A 64 10.19 -0.39 19.48
C GLY A 64 9.20 0.73 19.12
N GLU A 65 9.12 1.06 17.83
CA GLU A 65 8.18 2.04 17.27
C GLU A 65 6.75 1.50 17.06
N ARG A 66 6.50 0.22 17.33
CA ARG A 66 5.21 -0.47 17.08
C ARG A 66 4.65 -0.19 15.68
N LEU A 67 5.48 -0.41 14.67
CA LEU A 67 5.22 0.00 13.28
C LEU A 67 5.21 -1.22 12.35
N HIS A 68 4.12 -1.41 11.60
CA HIS A 68 4.07 -2.35 10.48
C HIS A 68 4.57 -1.66 9.23
N VAL A 69 5.43 -2.31 8.45
CA VAL A 69 6.00 -1.74 7.22
C VAL A 69 5.73 -2.66 6.05
N LEU A 70 4.97 -2.19 5.06
CA LEU A 70 4.83 -2.84 3.76
C LEU A 70 5.95 -2.33 2.86
N LEU A 71 6.97 -3.15 2.63
CA LEU A 71 8.01 -2.88 1.64
C LEU A 71 7.55 -3.44 0.30
N PHE A 72 7.59 -2.65 -0.76
CA PHE A 72 7.17 -3.07 -2.10
C PHE A 72 8.10 -2.49 -3.18
N GLY A 73 8.17 -3.16 -4.32
CA GLY A 73 8.97 -2.68 -5.45
C GLY A 73 8.76 -3.46 -6.73
N TRP A 74 9.30 -2.91 -7.82
CA TRP A 74 9.22 -3.43 -9.18
C TRP A 74 10.61 -3.80 -9.72
N PRO A 75 10.70 -4.72 -10.70
CA PRO A 75 11.96 -5.05 -11.36
C PRO A 75 12.70 -3.88 -12.01
N THR A 76 12.01 -2.77 -12.27
CA THR A 76 12.59 -1.56 -12.85
C THR A 76 13.39 -0.72 -11.84
N GLY A 77 13.47 -1.14 -10.58
CA GLY A 77 14.26 -0.49 -9.53
C GLY A 77 13.46 0.49 -8.67
N HIS A 78 12.19 0.73 -9.00
CA HIS A 78 11.29 1.55 -8.17
C HIS A 78 10.79 0.74 -6.97
N GLY A 79 10.64 1.39 -5.83
CA GLY A 79 10.11 0.76 -4.63
C GLY A 79 10.20 1.67 -3.41
N ALA A 80 9.42 1.34 -2.39
CA ALA A 80 9.36 2.09 -1.14
C ALA A 80 8.86 1.21 0.01
N GLY A 81 8.99 1.74 1.22
CA GLY A 81 8.26 1.25 2.39
C GLY A 81 7.06 2.12 2.70
N LEU A 82 5.98 1.50 3.15
CA LEU A 82 4.81 2.17 3.69
C LEU A 82 4.66 1.78 5.16
N ALA A 83 4.77 2.77 6.04
CA ALA A 83 4.61 2.61 7.48
C ALA A 83 3.14 2.71 7.90
N ILE A 84 2.69 1.78 8.75
CA ILE A 84 1.36 1.77 9.37
C ILE A 84 1.56 1.58 10.89
N PRO A 85 1.49 2.65 11.69
CA PRO A 85 1.69 2.58 13.14
C PRO A 85 0.52 1.91 13.84
N GLU A 86 0.80 1.11 14.87
CA GLU A 86 -0.22 0.61 15.79
C GLU A 86 -0.90 1.76 16.55
N GLY A 87 -2.09 1.51 17.08
CA GLY A 87 -2.97 2.51 17.67
C GLY A 87 -3.75 3.26 16.59
N VAL A 88 -3.14 4.26 15.96
CA VAL A 88 -3.85 5.09 14.96
C VAL A 88 -4.14 4.33 13.66
N GLY A 89 -3.32 3.33 13.32
CA GLY A 89 -3.49 2.49 12.14
C GLY A 89 -4.27 1.20 12.38
N ASP A 90 -4.69 0.89 13.61
CA ASP A 90 -5.27 -0.42 13.97
C ASP A 90 -6.52 -0.76 13.14
N ALA A 91 -7.37 0.22 12.83
CA ALA A 91 -8.54 0.01 11.98
C ALA A 91 -8.14 -0.46 10.57
N ILE A 92 -7.09 0.13 9.99
CA ILE A 92 -6.55 -0.27 8.69
C ILE A 92 -5.91 -1.65 8.78
N LEU A 93 -5.07 -1.89 9.79
CA LEU A 93 -4.39 -3.18 9.99
C LEU A 93 -5.41 -4.32 10.15
N ASN A 94 -6.45 -4.11 10.94
CA ASN A 94 -7.54 -5.07 11.12
C ASN A 94 -8.31 -5.30 9.81
N PHE A 95 -8.64 -4.23 9.08
CA PHE A 95 -9.27 -4.38 7.77
C PHE A 95 -8.38 -5.14 6.79
N MET A 96 -7.06 -4.98 6.86
CA MET A 96 -6.12 -5.63 5.94
C MET A 96 -5.94 -7.14 6.20
N GLN A 97 -6.31 -7.67 7.38
CA GLN A 97 -6.15 -9.10 7.73
C GLN A 97 -6.67 -10.06 6.64
N GLY A 98 -5.81 -10.94 6.12
CA GLY A 98 -6.11 -11.77 4.95
C GLY A 98 -5.57 -11.15 3.67
N THR A 99 -6.34 -11.17 2.58
CA THR A 99 -5.94 -10.63 1.27
C THR A 99 -6.64 -9.31 1.01
N THR A 100 -5.89 -8.29 0.60
CA THR A 100 -6.37 -6.93 0.35
C THR A 100 -5.70 -6.36 -0.88
N ASP A 101 -6.46 -5.66 -1.72
CA ASP A 101 -5.94 -4.86 -2.81
C ASP A 101 -5.50 -3.49 -2.28
N VAL A 102 -4.22 -3.17 -2.45
CA VAL A 102 -3.63 -1.92 -1.94
C VAL A 102 -3.43 -0.93 -3.08
N TYR A 103 -3.84 0.32 -2.84
CA TYR A 103 -3.74 1.43 -3.77
C TYR A 103 -2.92 2.54 -3.13
N ILE A 104 -1.87 2.99 -3.83
CA ILE A 104 -0.97 4.04 -3.35
C ILE A 104 -1.08 5.23 -4.29
N THR A 105 -1.51 6.37 -3.77
CA THR A 105 -1.75 7.58 -4.56
C THR A 105 -1.05 8.79 -3.94
N ALA A 106 -0.80 9.83 -4.73
CA ALA A 106 -0.39 11.14 -4.21
C ALA A 106 -1.59 12.06 -3.90
N ALA A 107 -2.80 11.69 -4.34
CA ALA A 107 -4.00 12.50 -4.13
C ALA A 107 -4.62 12.25 -2.75
N PRO A 108 -5.34 13.22 -2.16
CA PRO A 108 -6.15 13.00 -0.96
C PRO A 108 -7.23 11.93 -1.18
N VAL A 109 -7.49 11.11 -0.16
CA VAL A 109 -8.46 10.00 -0.20
C VAL A 109 -9.57 10.16 0.84
N GLY A 110 -9.32 10.90 1.93
CA GLY A 110 -10.17 10.97 3.10
C GLY A 110 -11.57 11.49 2.82
N ASP A 111 -11.71 12.60 2.08
CA ASP A 111 -13.03 13.16 1.78
C ASP A 111 -13.85 12.29 0.83
N LYS A 112 -13.18 11.50 -0.02
CA LYS A 112 -13.84 10.61 -0.99
C LYS A 112 -14.37 9.33 -0.33
N LEU A 113 -13.67 8.84 0.69
CA LEU A 113 -14.02 7.59 1.39
C LEU A 113 -14.83 7.80 2.68
N ARG A 114 -15.29 9.03 2.94
CA ARG A 114 -16.18 9.33 4.07
C ARG A 114 -17.64 9.01 3.73
N GLY A 115 -18.22 8.04 4.45
CA GLY A 115 -19.62 7.66 4.32
C GLY A 115 -19.84 6.49 3.35
N PRO A 116 -21.05 6.34 2.78
CA PRO A 116 -21.33 5.30 1.80
C PRO A 116 -20.48 5.49 0.54
N VAL A 117 -19.45 4.66 0.37
CA VAL A 117 -18.56 4.70 -0.79
C VAL A 117 -19.28 4.10 -2.00
N THR A 118 -19.47 4.89 -3.06
CA THR A 118 -20.07 4.39 -4.31
C THR A 118 -19.02 3.75 -5.23
N PRO A 119 -19.42 2.87 -6.16
CA PRO A 119 -18.51 2.30 -7.15
C PRO A 119 -17.76 3.36 -7.97
N GLU A 120 -18.41 4.48 -8.29
CA GLU A 120 -17.82 5.56 -9.09
C GLU A 120 -16.65 6.22 -8.35
N VAL A 121 -16.76 6.40 -7.04
CA VAL A 121 -15.68 6.94 -6.19
C VAL A 121 -14.49 5.97 -6.15
N ILE A 122 -14.77 4.68 -6.03
CA ILE A 122 -13.73 3.64 -6.07
C ILE A 122 -13.00 3.69 -7.40
N ASP A 123 -13.73 3.75 -8.51
CA ASP A 123 -13.14 3.79 -9.85
C ASP A 123 -12.33 5.07 -10.08
N GLU A 124 -12.81 6.23 -9.62
CA GLU A 124 -12.04 7.49 -9.69
C GLU A 124 -10.68 7.37 -8.99
N LEU A 125 -10.65 6.76 -7.80
CA LEU A 125 -9.40 6.53 -7.07
C LEU A 125 -8.49 5.51 -7.76
N ARG A 126 -9.07 4.44 -8.33
CA ARG A 126 -8.32 3.36 -9.00
C ARG A 126 -7.69 3.81 -10.31
N PHE A 127 -8.39 4.65 -11.09
CA PHE A 127 -7.93 5.12 -12.40
C PHE A 127 -7.19 6.46 -12.36
N GLY A 128 -7.03 7.05 -11.16
CA GLY A 128 -6.21 8.25 -10.95
C GLY A 128 -4.70 7.97 -11.01
N MET A 129 -3.92 8.92 -10.49
CA MET A 129 -2.48 8.77 -10.26
C MET A 129 -2.23 7.84 -9.06
N THR A 130 -2.47 6.55 -9.30
CA THR A 130 -2.56 5.53 -8.27
C THR A 130 -1.87 4.25 -8.74
N VAL A 131 -0.90 3.80 -7.96
CA VAL A 131 -0.29 2.49 -8.13
C VAL A 131 -1.14 1.43 -7.46
N TYR A 132 -1.36 0.33 -8.17
CA TYR A 132 -2.13 -0.82 -7.70
C TYR A 132 -1.21 -1.99 -7.33
N LEU A 133 -1.34 -2.48 -6.10
CA LEU A 133 -0.70 -3.69 -5.59
C LEU A 133 -1.80 -4.74 -5.35
N PRO A 134 -2.03 -5.66 -6.31
CA PRO A 134 -3.06 -6.69 -6.18
C PRO A 134 -2.71 -7.74 -5.13
N GLU A 135 -3.73 -8.22 -4.41
CA GLU A 135 -3.62 -9.41 -3.56
C GLU A 135 -2.53 -9.36 -2.47
N VAL A 136 -2.34 -8.19 -1.86
CA VAL A 136 -1.43 -8.04 -0.72
C VAL A 136 -1.99 -8.82 0.46
N LYS A 137 -1.22 -9.81 0.91
CA LYS A 137 -1.57 -10.64 2.06
C LYS A 137 -0.97 -10.03 3.30
N PHE A 138 -1.83 -9.61 4.23
CA PHE A 138 -1.44 -9.17 5.56
C PHE A 138 -1.90 -10.20 6.58
N LYS A 139 -0.99 -10.65 7.43
CA LYS A 139 -1.32 -11.55 8.54
C LYS A 139 -0.68 -10.98 9.79
N PRO A 140 -1.47 -10.54 10.79
CA PRO A 140 -0.97 -10.78 12.13
C PRO A 140 -2.07 -11.21 13.09
N GLU A 141 -1.92 -12.44 13.58
CA GLU A 141 -1.93 -12.74 15.02
C GLU A 141 -0.78 -13.74 15.28
N GLY A 142 0.09 -13.44 16.25
CA GLY A 142 1.10 -14.39 16.76
C GLY A 142 2.28 -14.73 15.85
N TRP A 143 3.01 -13.74 15.33
CA TRP A 143 4.31 -14.01 14.70
C TRP A 143 5.27 -14.57 15.76
N THR A 144 5.48 -15.90 15.77
CA THR A 144 6.45 -16.60 16.64
C THR A 144 7.88 -16.38 16.17
#